data_AF-G7H5Z1-F1
#
_entry.id   AF-G7H5Z1-F1
#
_cell.length_a   1.000
_cell.length_b   1.000
_cell.length_c   1.000
_cell.angle_alpha   90.00
_cell.angle_beta   90.00
_cell.angle_gamma   90.00
#
_symmetry.space_group_name_H-M   'P 1'
#
loop_
_entity.id
_entity.type
_entity.pdbx_description
1 polymer ?
#
loop_
_entity_poly.entity_id
_entity_poly.type
_entity_poly.pdbx_seq_one_letter_code
_entity_poly.pdbx_strand_id
1 'polypeptide(L)'
;MADADMHNTMADKLPDSPLELARVVDAAVEKLAALRLSLTADAEVLDAVEVLEGAWRRADGANAALLVEVSDRELFRTVGHTSVKRFYAQHHRLGNGEAKRRVTVAEAIGVFTSMTGDKLPSKREPIAVAVARGEISGNHVHEVEEIVTKIPRSASPDEVATAVEIMATAARELAPTDLRPVGQRLLAHLDPDGTLTDDTDRQRQRGLIIARQDAQLMSKVSGWLPPATRAKLEVLLHNWAAPGMNNPDDAGEPRRVGLGTLRA
;
A
#
# COMPACT_ATOMS: atom_id res chain seq x y z
N MET A 1 5.48 -24.80 21.94
CA MET A 1 6.77 -24.72 22.66
C MET A 1 7.89 -25.43 21.91
N ALA A 2 7.67 -26.61 21.29
CA ALA A 2 8.68 -27.31 20.48
C ALA A 2 9.07 -26.58 19.17
N ASP A 3 8.12 -25.89 18.52
CA ASP A 3 8.35 -25.26 17.20
C ASP A 3 9.21 -23.98 17.28
N ALA A 4 9.05 -23.21 18.35
CA ALA A 4 9.88 -22.03 18.63
C ALA A 4 11.34 -22.43 18.93
N ASP A 5 11.55 -23.58 19.58
CA ASP A 5 12.88 -24.10 19.94
C ASP A 5 13.65 -24.59 18.69
N MET A 6 12.93 -25.19 17.72
CA MET A 6 13.51 -25.65 16.46
C MET A 6 13.86 -24.50 15.52
N HIS A 7 13.03 -23.45 15.46
CA HIS A 7 13.33 -22.23 14.70
C HIS A 7 14.59 -21.53 15.24
N ASN A 8 14.74 -21.48 16.56
CA ASN A 8 15.90 -20.87 17.23
C ASN A 8 17.20 -21.67 16.98
N THR A 9 17.12 -23.00 16.98
CA THR A 9 18.28 -23.90 16.74
C THR A 9 18.79 -23.86 15.30
N MET A 10 17.93 -23.59 14.32
CA MET A 10 18.34 -23.39 12.92
C MET A 10 18.92 -22.00 12.69
N ALA A 11 18.38 -20.97 13.36
CA ALA A 11 18.89 -19.61 13.25
C ALA A 11 20.37 -19.49 13.69
N ASP A 12 20.76 -20.19 14.76
CA ASP A 12 22.15 -20.21 15.27
C ASP A 12 23.18 -20.82 14.30
N LYS A 13 22.73 -21.53 13.25
CA LYS A 13 23.60 -22.14 12.22
C LYS A 13 23.68 -21.31 10.94
N LEU A 14 22.93 -20.22 10.85
CA LEU A 14 22.90 -19.34 9.69
C LEU A 14 24.03 -18.29 9.75
N PRO A 15 24.50 -17.79 8.59
CA PRO A 15 25.51 -16.73 8.55
C PRO A 15 24.97 -15.40 9.09
N ASP A 16 25.84 -14.57 9.66
CA ASP A 16 25.48 -13.23 10.15
C ASP A 16 25.45 -12.17 9.02
N SER A 17 26.00 -12.48 7.86
CA SER A 17 26.06 -11.56 6.71
C SER A 17 24.69 -11.47 6.02
N PRO A 18 24.11 -10.25 5.86
CA PRO A 18 22.83 -10.09 5.15
C PRO A 18 22.84 -10.64 3.72
N LEU A 19 23.98 -10.55 3.03
CA LEU A 19 24.14 -11.08 1.68
C LEU A 19 24.18 -12.61 1.67
N GLU A 20 24.86 -13.22 2.64
CA GLU A 20 24.93 -14.68 2.72
C GLU A 20 23.58 -15.27 3.11
N LEU A 21 22.86 -14.64 4.04
CA LEU A 21 21.47 -14.99 4.36
C LEU A 21 20.56 -14.90 3.15
N ALA A 22 20.64 -13.81 2.38
CA ALA A 22 19.87 -13.66 1.14
C ALA A 22 20.17 -14.77 0.12
N ARG A 23 21.43 -15.20 0.00
CA ARG A 23 21.82 -16.35 -0.83
C ARG A 23 21.27 -17.68 -0.33
N VAL A 24 21.20 -17.88 0.99
CA VAL A 24 20.57 -19.08 1.58
C VAL A 24 19.08 -19.11 1.25
N VAL A 25 18.38 -17.98 1.36
CA VAL A 25 16.96 -17.88 0.98
C VAL A 25 16.77 -18.21 -0.51
N ASP A 26 17.58 -17.61 -1.38
CA ASP A 26 17.53 -17.87 -2.83
C ASP A 26 17.72 -19.36 -3.16
N ALA A 27 18.76 -19.98 -2.60
CA ALA A 27 19.04 -21.40 -2.80
C ALA A 27 17.96 -22.32 -2.22
N ALA A 28 17.37 -21.97 -1.06
CA ALA A 28 16.29 -22.73 -0.46
C ALA A 28 15.01 -22.69 -1.31
N VAL A 29 14.65 -21.51 -1.83
CA VAL A 29 13.50 -21.34 -2.73
C VAL A 29 13.73 -22.07 -4.05
N GLU A 30 14.93 -21.98 -4.64
CA GLU A 30 15.30 -22.73 -5.84
C GLU A 30 15.15 -24.25 -5.63
N LYS A 31 15.68 -24.76 -4.51
CA LYS A 31 15.58 -26.18 -4.17
C LYS A 31 14.14 -26.63 -3.97
N LEU A 32 13.34 -25.85 -3.23
CA LEU A 32 11.93 -26.14 -3.00
C LEU A 32 11.15 -26.19 -4.32
N ALA A 33 11.39 -25.24 -5.22
CA ALA A 33 10.76 -25.20 -6.55
C ALA A 33 11.12 -26.42 -7.43
N ALA A 34 12.26 -27.07 -7.19
CA ALA A 34 12.70 -28.26 -7.92
C ALA A 34 12.16 -29.58 -7.33
N LEU A 35 11.52 -29.58 -6.15
CA LEU A 35 10.99 -30.79 -5.53
C LEU A 35 9.74 -31.32 -6.25
N ARG A 36 9.60 -32.65 -6.29
CA ARG A 36 8.39 -33.32 -6.78
C ARG A 36 7.35 -33.40 -5.66
N LEU A 37 6.59 -32.32 -5.46
CA LEU A 37 5.56 -32.24 -4.42
C LEU A 37 4.44 -33.28 -4.57
N SER A 38 4.25 -33.87 -5.75
CA SER A 38 3.27 -34.94 -6.01
C SER A 38 3.53 -36.24 -5.25
N LEU A 39 4.74 -36.40 -4.67
CA LEU A 39 5.14 -37.57 -3.89
C LEU A 39 5.18 -37.28 -2.38
N THR A 40 4.87 -36.04 -2.00
CA THR A 40 4.85 -35.58 -0.61
C THR A 40 3.45 -35.84 -0.02
N ALA A 41 3.39 -36.18 1.26
CA ALA A 41 2.10 -36.34 1.94
C ALA A 41 1.35 -35.00 2.03
N ASP A 42 0.02 -35.03 1.91
CA ASP A 42 -0.81 -33.81 1.93
C ASP A 42 -0.58 -32.94 3.18
N ALA A 43 -0.41 -33.55 4.35
CA ALA A 43 -0.13 -32.84 5.60
C ALA A 43 1.21 -32.08 5.54
N GLU A 44 2.26 -32.69 4.99
CA GLU A 44 3.56 -32.04 4.83
C GLU A 44 3.49 -30.88 3.83
N VAL A 45 2.68 -31.00 2.77
CA VAL A 45 2.44 -29.90 1.83
C VAL A 45 1.74 -28.72 2.52
N LEU A 46 0.72 -29.00 3.33
CA LEU A 46 -0.01 -27.95 4.06
C LEU A 46 0.88 -27.26 5.09
N ASP A 47 1.64 -28.02 5.88
CA ASP A 47 2.59 -27.48 6.86
C ASP A 47 3.68 -26.63 6.16
N ALA A 48 4.18 -27.09 5.01
CA ALA A 48 5.16 -26.34 4.23
C ALA A 48 4.60 -25.01 3.73
N VAL A 49 3.34 -24.98 3.27
CA VAL A 49 2.67 -23.73 2.87
C VAL A 49 2.56 -22.77 4.05
N GLU A 50 2.15 -23.25 5.23
CA GLU A 50 2.00 -22.40 6.41
C GLU A 50 3.34 -21.78 6.87
N VAL A 51 4.40 -22.59 6.93
CA VAL A 51 5.75 -22.13 7.27
C VAL A 51 6.24 -21.07 6.28
N LEU A 52 6.01 -21.32 5.00
CA LEU A 52 6.51 -20.46 3.94
C LEU A 52 5.74 -19.15 3.84
N GLU A 53 4.42 -19.17 4.04
CA GLU A 53 3.59 -17.96 4.22
C GLU A 53 4.05 -17.11 5.40
N GLY A 54 4.35 -17.73 6.54
CA GLY A 54 4.96 -17.03 7.67
C GLY A 54 6.32 -16.43 7.32
N ALA A 55 7.15 -17.15 6.55
CA ALA A 55 8.46 -16.66 6.12
C ALA A 55 8.35 -15.46 5.16
N TRP A 56 7.45 -15.49 4.18
CA TRP A 56 7.23 -14.36 3.26
C TRP A 56 6.70 -13.12 3.98
N ARG A 57 5.83 -13.28 4.98
CA ARG A 57 5.37 -12.17 5.83
C ARG A 57 6.52 -11.54 6.60
N ARG A 58 7.41 -12.32 7.19
CA ARG A 58 8.63 -11.80 7.85
C ARG A 58 9.60 -11.17 6.85
N ALA A 59 9.69 -11.73 5.64
CA ALA A 59 10.53 -11.20 4.58
C ALA A 59 10.08 -9.79 4.15
N ASP A 60 8.80 -9.44 4.24
CA ASP A 60 8.33 -8.06 4.02
C ASP A 60 8.97 -7.08 5.02
N GLY A 61 9.15 -7.49 6.29
CA GLY A 61 9.87 -6.70 7.30
C GLY A 61 11.36 -6.55 6.99
N ALA A 62 12.03 -7.65 6.60
CA ALA A 62 13.44 -7.61 6.19
C ALA A 62 13.65 -6.74 4.94
N ASN A 63 12.73 -6.83 3.95
CA ASN A 63 12.73 -6.01 2.75
C ASN A 63 12.53 -4.53 3.08
N ALA A 64 11.65 -4.20 4.04
CA ALA A 64 11.48 -2.83 4.52
C ALA A 64 12.79 -2.28 5.13
N ALA A 65 13.47 -3.06 5.97
CA ALA A 65 14.75 -2.65 6.54
C ALA A 65 15.85 -2.43 5.48
N LEU A 66 15.97 -3.34 4.51
CA LEU A 66 16.89 -3.17 3.37
C LEU A 66 16.55 -1.94 2.52
N LEU A 67 15.26 -1.65 2.32
CA LEU A 67 14.82 -0.45 1.61
C LEU A 67 15.22 0.82 2.36
N VAL A 68 15.07 0.86 3.69
CA VAL A 68 15.54 1.98 4.52
C VAL A 68 17.04 2.17 4.35
N GLU A 69 17.86 1.12 4.44
CA GLU A 69 19.31 1.23 4.21
C GLU A 69 19.66 1.73 2.80
N VAL A 70 18.95 1.27 1.77
CA VAL A 70 19.10 1.77 0.39
C VAL A 70 18.73 3.25 0.29
N SER A 71 17.71 3.70 1.03
CA SER A 71 17.24 5.08 1.07
C SER A 71 18.24 5.99 1.80
N ASP A 72 18.54 5.67 3.05
CA ASP A 72 19.33 6.52 3.96
C ASP A 72 20.78 6.67 3.48
N ARG A 73 21.34 5.64 2.86
CA ARG A 73 22.69 5.65 2.27
C ARG A 73 22.72 6.07 0.80
N GLU A 74 21.56 6.43 0.25
CA GLU A 74 21.37 6.81 -1.16
C GLU A 74 21.96 5.79 -2.17
N LEU A 75 21.95 4.49 -1.83
CA LEU A 75 22.56 3.42 -2.64
C LEU A 75 21.92 3.31 -4.03
N PHE A 76 20.66 3.73 -4.19
CA PHE A 76 20.02 3.81 -5.49
C PHE A 76 20.77 4.73 -6.48
N ARG A 77 21.53 5.73 -6.01
CA ARG A 77 22.34 6.61 -6.86
C ARG A 77 23.59 5.92 -7.40
N THR A 78 24.19 5.00 -6.64
CA THR A 78 25.41 4.28 -7.08
C THR A 78 25.16 3.41 -8.30
N VAL A 79 23.91 2.97 -8.48
CA VAL A 79 23.42 2.21 -9.63
C VAL A 79 22.64 3.06 -10.64
N GLY A 80 22.78 4.40 -10.56
CA GLY A 80 22.29 5.34 -11.58
C GLY A 80 20.82 5.74 -11.51
N HIS A 81 20.10 5.42 -10.43
CA HIS A 81 18.70 5.82 -10.25
C HIS A 81 18.57 7.13 -9.47
N THR A 82 17.50 7.88 -9.75
CA THR A 82 17.27 9.19 -9.10
C THR A 82 16.43 9.10 -7.83
N SER A 83 15.82 7.94 -7.54
CA SER A 83 15.05 7.72 -6.32
C SER A 83 14.93 6.22 -6.00
N VAL A 84 14.70 5.90 -4.73
CA VAL A 84 14.43 4.53 -4.25
C VAL A 84 13.28 3.88 -5.03
N LYS A 85 12.19 4.62 -5.24
CA LYS A 85 11.05 4.12 -6.02
C LYS A 85 11.45 3.74 -7.45
N ARG A 86 12.26 4.55 -8.14
CA ARG A 86 12.71 4.23 -9.51
C ARG A 86 13.67 3.04 -9.53
N PHE A 87 14.57 2.96 -8.55
CA PHE A 87 15.44 1.82 -8.36
C PHE A 87 14.62 0.52 -8.26
N TYR A 88 13.66 0.43 -7.35
CA TYR A 88 12.81 -0.77 -7.25
C TYR A 88 11.91 -0.98 -8.48
N ALA A 89 11.31 0.07 -9.03
CA ALA A 89 10.39 -0.06 -10.17
C ALA A 89 11.10 -0.53 -11.46
N GLN A 90 12.28 0.02 -11.75
CA GLN A 90 12.97 -0.14 -13.03
C GLN A 90 14.14 -1.11 -12.93
N HIS A 91 15.04 -0.94 -11.95
CA HIS A 91 16.21 -1.82 -11.79
C HIS A 91 15.78 -3.25 -11.43
N HIS A 92 14.87 -3.37 -10.46
CA HIS A 92 14.31 -4.65 -10.01
C HIS A 92 13.03 -5.07 -10.73
N ARG A 93 12.60 -4.31 -11.76
CA ARG A 93 11.47 -4.65 -12.62
C ARG A 93 10.14 -4.90 -11.89
N LEU A 94 9.94 -4.29 -10.72
CA LEU A 94 8.71 -4.45 -9.94
C LEU A 94 7.53 -3.65 -10.50
N GLY A 95 7.79 -2.65 -11.35
CA GLY A 95 6.79 -1.69 -11.77
C GLY A 95 6.46 -0.63 -10.71
N ASN A 96 5.73 0.41 -11.11
CA ASN A 96 5.51 1.59 -10.26
C ASN A 96 4.58 1.32 -9.06
N GLY A 97 3.57 0.47 -9.23
CA GLY A 97 2.60 0.16 -8.17
C GLY A 97 3.26 -0.55 -7.00
N GLU A 98 3.97 -1.64 -7.29
CA GLU A 98 4.69 -2.41 -6.28
C GLU A 98 5.83 -1.62 -5.63
N ALA A 99 6.61 -0.87 -6.42
CA ALA A 99 7.66 -0.03 -5.84
C ALA A 99 7.10 1.04 -4.90
N LYS A 100 5.95 1.64 -5.24
CA LYS A 100 5.26 2.58 -4.34
C LYS A 100 4.77 1.87 -3.07
N ARG A 101 4.17 0.68 -3.19
CA ARG A 101 3.73 -0.14 -2.06
C ARG A 101 4.89 -0.41 -1.11
N ARG A 102 6.05 -0.89 -1.61
CA ARG A 102 7.23 -1.17 -0.78
C ARG A 102 7.74 0.07 -0.03
N VAL A 103 7.74 1.23 -0.68
CA VAL A 103 8.10 2.50 -0.02
C VAL A 103 7.10 2.81 1.09
N THR A 104 5.79 2.73 0.84
CA THR A 104 4.76 2.96 1.88
C THR A 104 4.88 1.98 3.05
N VAL A 105 5.14 0.70 2.78
CA VAL A 105 5.38 -0.30 3.83
C VAL A 105 6.61 0.08 4.65
N ALA A 106 7.74 0.38 4.02
CA ALA A 106 8.96 0.75 4.70
C ALA A 106 8.83 2.06 5.51
N GLU A 107 8.11 3.05 5.02
CA GLU A 107 7.79 4.27 5.79
C GLU A 107 6.94 3.99 7.04
N ALA A 108 6.12 2.94 7.02
CA ALA A 108 5.23 2.58 8.13
C ALA A 108 5.95 1.75 9.21
N ILE A 109 6.72 0.74 8.81
CA ILE A 109 7.31 -0.24 9.74
C ILE A 109 8.84 -0.14 9.86
N GLY A 110 9.48 0.66 9.00
CA GLY A 110 10.93 0.85 9.01
C GLY A 110 11.42 1.65 10.22
N VAL A 111 12.64 1.35 10.64
CA VAL A 111 13.38 2.06 11.69
C VAL A 111 14.37 2.99 10.99
N PHE A 112 14.08 4.29 11.05
CA PHE A 112 14.88 5.33 10.38
C PHE A 112 15.90 5.92 11.35
N THR A 113 16.99 6.48 10.79
CA THR A 113 18.01 7.16 11.58
C THR A 113 17.74 8.67 11.61
N SER A 114 17.74 9.26 12.80
CA SER A 114 17.56 10.70 12.99
C SER A 114 18.77 11.48 12.46
N MET A 115 18.64 12.81 12.35
CA MET A 115 19.78 13.67 12.01
C MET A 115 20.92 13.61 13.05
N THR A 116 20.63 13.17 14.28
CA THR A 116 21.61 12.99 15.36
C THR A 116 22.24 11.60 15.38
N GLY A 117 21.80 10.68 14.51
CA GLY A 117 22.29 9.30 14.44
C GLY A 117 21.51 8.29 15.29
N ASP A 118 20.46 8.73 15.99
CA ASP A 118 19.64 7.86 16.83
C ASP A 118 18.60 7.09 16.02
N LYS A 119 18.38 5.81 16.34
CA LYS A 119 17.32 5.01 15.71
C LYS A 119 15.96 5.44 16.26
N LEU A 120 15.08 5.87 15.36
CA LEU A 120 13.71 6.22 15.70
C LEU A 120 12.84 4.96 15.75
N PRO A 121 11.90 4.86 16.70
CA PRO A 121 10.92 3.76 16.68
C PRO A 121 10.16 3.80 15.35
N SER A 122 9.76 2.62 14.87
CA SER A 122 8.94 2.54 13.67
C SER A 122 7.65 3.35 13.84
N LYS A 123 7.24 4.07 12.79
CA LYS A 123 6.04 4.92 12.80
C LYS A 123 4.78 4.18 13.28
N ARG A 124 4.67 2.88 12.96
CA ARG A 124 3.55 1.99 13.33
C ARG A 124 4.07 0.76 14.09
N GLU A 125 4.55 0.96 15.30
CA GLU A 125 5.14 -0.11 16.13
C GLU A 125 4.28 -1.40 16.25
N PRO A 126 2.96 -1.33 16.53
CA PRO A 126 2.15 -2.56 16.66
C PRO A 126 2.08 -3.37 15.37
N ILE A 127 2.08 -2.68 14.23
CA ILE A 127 2.08 -3.28 12.88
C ILE A 127 3.46 -3.86 12.57
N ALA A 128 4.54 -3.15 12.91
CA ALA A 128 5.91 -3.63 12.73
C ALA A 128 6.17 -4.92 13.52
N VAL A 129 5.68 -5.00 14.76
CA VAL A 129 5.77 -6.20 15.61
C VAL A 129 5.03 -7.39 14.97
N ALA A 130 3.81 -7.17 14.46
CA ALA A 130 3.04 -8.23 13.81
C ALA A 130 3.72 -8.75 12.52
N VAL A 131 4.33 -7.87 11.72
CA VAL A 131 5.13 -8.27 10.55
C VAL A 131 6.36 -9.07 10.97
N ALA A 132 7.10 -8.61 11.98
CA ALA A 132 8.29 -9.30 12.48
C ALA A 132 7.98 -10.71 13.00
N ARG A 133 6.78 -10.92 13.54
CA ARG A 133 6.28 -12.24 13.96
C ARG A 133 5.77 -13.12 12.82
N GLY A 134 5.62 -12.57 11.60
CA GLY A 134 5.06 -13.28 10.45
C GLY A 134 3.54 -13.44 10.52
N GLU A 135 2.86 -12.65 11.35
CA GLU A 135 1.41 -12.71 11.51
C GLU A 135 0.71 -11.98 10.35
N ILE A 136 1.29 -10.87 9.87
CA ILE A 136 0.73 -10.04 8.80
C ILE A 136 1.76 -9.74 7.71
N SER A 137 1.29 -9.55 6.47
CA SER A 137 2.12 -9.19 5.32
C SER A 137 2.16 -7.69 5.05
N GLY A 138 3.08 -7.24 4.20
CA GLY A 138 3.15 -5.87 3.69
C GLY A 138 1.91 -5.42 2.93
N ASN A 139 1.05 -6.32 2.46
CA ASN A 139 -0.27 -5.96 1.92
C ASN A 139 -1.20 -5.42 3.02
N HIS A 140 -1.18 -6.04 4.21
CA HIS A 140 -1.94 -5.55 5.36
C HIS A 140 -1.42 -4.17 5.78
N VAL A 141 -0.10 -4.01 5.87
CA VAL A 141 0.53 -2.71 6.19
C VAL A 141 0.08 -1.62 5.22
N HIS A 142 0.04 -1.93 3.92
CA HIS A 142 -0.40 -0.98 2.91
C HIS A 142 -1.86 -0.54 3.10
N GLU A 143 -2.78 -1.49 3.28
CA GLU A 143 -4.20 -1.22 3.53
C GLU A 143 -4.42 -0.45 4.83
N VAL A 144 -3.68 -0.78 5.88
CA VAL A 144 -3.70 -0.03 7.15
C VAL A 144 -3.26 1.42 6.93
N GLU A 145 -2.17 1.68 6.18
CA GLU A 145 -1.78 3.06 5.87
C GLU A 145 -2.82 3.77 4.99
N GLU A 146 -3.47 3.10 4.04
CA GLU A 146 -4.56 3.70 3.26
C GLU A 146 -5.77 4.11 4.11
N ILE A 147 -6.00 3.44 5.25
CA ILE A 147 -7.04 3.77 6.21
C ILE A 147 -6.57 4.88 7.16
N VAL A 148 -5.39 4.73 7.75
CA VAL A 148 -4.86 5.66 8.76
C VAL A 148 -4.57 7.04 8.16
N THR A 149 -4.18 7.12 6.90
CA THR A 149 -4.01 8.41 6.19
C THR A 149 -5.31 9.19 6.01
N LYS A 150 -6.48 8.56 6.20
CA LYS A 150 -7.80 9.19 6.16
C LYS A 150 -8.31 9.61 7.54
N ILE A 151 -7.58 9.32 8.62
CA ILE A 151 -7.94 9.81 9.95
C ILE A 151 -7.90 11.34 9.93
N PRO A 152 -8.95 12.03 10.42
CA PRO A 152 -9.01 13.48 10.44
C PRO A 152 -7.83 14.11 11.17
N ARG A 153 -7.40 15.29 10.71
CA ARG A 153 -6.28 16.02 11.34
C ARG A 153 -6.56 16.47 12.78
N SER A 154 -7.83 16.63 13.13
CA SER A 154 -8.27 17.00 14.48
C SER A 154 -8.16 15.85 15.49
N ALA A 155 -7.99 14.60 15.03
CA ALA A 155 -7.79 13.47 15.91
C ALA A 155 -6.48 13.63 16.69
N SER A 156 -6.55 13.41 17.99
CA SER A 156 -5.40 13.42 18.88
C SER A 156 -4.40 12.30 18.54
N PRO A 157 -3.12 12.44 18.92
CA PRO A 157 -2.14 11.37 18.78
C PRO A 157 -2.57 10.05 19.41
N ASP A 158 -3.28 10.09 20.54
CA ASP A 158 -3.76 8.91 21.26
C ASP A 158 -4.89 8.20 20.50
N GLU A 159 -5.79 8.94 19.86
CA GLU A 159 -6.82 8.37 18.98
C GLU A 159 -6.20 7.70 17.75
N VAL A 160 -5.17 8.31 17.16
CA VAL A 160 -4.42 7.72 16.05
C VAL A 160 -3.69 6.45 16.50
N ALA A 161 -3.07 6.46 17.67
CA ALA A 161 -2.40 5.28 18.23
C ALA A 161 -3.40 4.15 18.49
N THR A 162 -4.54 4.46 19.11
CA THR A 162 -5.63 3.50 19.35
C THR A 162 -6.16 2.92 18.04
N ALA A 163 -6.32 3.76 17.01
CA ALA A 163 -6.74 3.31 15.69
C ALA A 163 -5.75 2.32 15.07
N VAL A 164 -4.45 2.60 15.19
CA VAL A 164 -3.38 1.70 14.69
C VAL A 164 -3.42 0.36 15.43
N GLU A 165 -3.64 0.35 16.75
CA GLU A 165 -3.75 -0.88 17.54
C GLU A 165 -4.97 -1.75 17.15
N ILE A 166 -6.12 -1.11 16.94
CA ILE A 166 -7.33 -1.80 16.46
C ILE A 166 -7.06 -2.43 15.09
N MET A 167 -6.45 -1.67 14.18
CA MET A 167 -6.13 -2.16 12.84
C MET A 167 -5.06 -3.26 12.87
N ALA A 168 -4.08 -3.18 13.77
CA ALA A 168 -3.07 -4.22 13.95
C ALA A 168 -3.69 -5.53 14.45
N THR A 169 -4.65 -5.43 15.37
CA THR A 169 -5.39 -6.60 15.86
C THR A 169 -6.23 -7.22 14.75
N ALA A 170 -7.01 -6.41 14.03
CA ALA A 170 -7.83 -6.89 12.91
C ALA A 170 -6.99 -7.54 11.79
N ALA A 171 -5.80 -7.01 11.51
CA ALA A 171 -4.90 -7.53 10.48
C ALA A 171 -4.37 -8.94 10.76
N ARG A 172 -4.39 -9.41 12.02
CA ARG A 172 -4.00 -10.78 12.37
C ARG A 172 -5.07 -11.83 12.03
N GLU A 173 -6.31 -11.39 11.87
CA GLU A 173 -7.47 -12.27 11.69
C GLU A 173 -8.10 -12.17 10.30
N LEU A 174 -7.89 -11.06 9.61
CA LEU A 174 -8.55 -10.73 8.34
C LEU A 174 -7.56 -10.63 7.19
N ALA A 175 -8.01 -10.97 5.98
CA ALA A 175 -7.24 -10.70 4.77
C ALA A 175 -7.11 -9.17 4.52
N PRO A 176 -6.12 -8.72 3.73
CA PRO A 176 -5.85 -7.29 3.56
C PRO A 176 -7.06 -6.48 3.07
N THR A 177 -7.83 -7.01 2.11
CA THR A 177 -9.01 -6.32 1.55
C THR A 177 -10.16 -6.20 2.55
N ASP A 178 -10.23 -7.14 3.51
CA ASP A 178 -11.30 -7.22 4.50
C ASP A 178 -11.06 -6.27 5.68
N LEU A 179 -9.90 -5.59 5.71
CA LEU A 179 -9.63 -4.49 6.63
C LEU A 179 -10.40 -3.22 6.29
N ARG A 180 -10.84 -3.05 5.04
CA ARG A 180 -11.49 -1.81 4.60
C ARG A 180 -12.80 -1.54 5.33
N PRO A 181 -13.74 -2.49 5.49
CA PRO A 181 -14.94 -2.29 6.30
C PRO A 181 -14.64 -1.96 7.76
N VAL A 182 -13.62 -2.59 8.36
CA VAL A 182 -13.18 -2.28 9.73
C VAL A 182 -12.69 -0.83 9.82
N GLY A 183 -11.82 -0.43 8.88
CA GLY A 183 -11.32 0.93 8.79
C GLY A 183 -12.41 1.96 8.56
N GLN A 184 -13.43 1.66 7.75
CA GLN A 184 -14.58 2.55 7.55
C GLN A 184 -15.37 2.77 8.83
N ARG A 185 -15.61 1.71 9.61
CA ARG A 185 -16.31 1.81 10.91
C ARG A 185 -15.47 2.57 11.93
N LEU A 186 -14.16 2.36 11.93
CA LEU A 186 -13.23 3.10 12.77
C LEU A 186 -13.24 4.59 12.44
N LEU A 187 -13.15 4.95 11.16
CA LEU A 187 -13.19 6.34 10.72
C LEU A 187 -14.53 7.00 11.04
N ALA A 188 -15.65 6.29 10.86
CA ALA A 188 -16.97 6.76 11.24
C ALA A 188 -17.13 6.96 12.75
N HIS A 189 -16.40 6.20 13.58
CA HIS A 189 -16.41 6.41 15.03
C HIS A 189 -15.56 7.61 15.45
N LEU A 190 -14.44 7.84 14.74
CA LEU A 190 -13.61 9.02 14.97
C LEU A 190 -14.29 10.30 14.50
N ASP A 191 -15.04 10.26 13.39
CA ASP A 191 -15.79 11.39 12.83
C ASP A 191 -17.30 11.05 12.70
N PRO A 192 -18.03 10.92 13.83
CA PRO A 192 -19.43 10.48 13.83
C PRO A 192 -20.36 11.48 13.16
N ASP A 193 -20.03 12.77 13.21
CA ASP A 193 -20.82 13.86 12.64
C ASP A 193 -20.38 14.23 11.20
N GLY A 194 -19.30 13.65 10.69
CA GLY A 194 -18.71 14.00 9.39
C GLY A 194 -18.11 15.42 9.33
N THR A 195 -17.97 16.07 10.49
CA THR A 195 -17.48 17.44 10.64
C THR A 195 -15.97 17.52 10.81
N LEU A 196 -15.30 16.42 11.17
CA LEU A 196 -13.85 16.40 11.35
C LEU A 196 -13.10 16.31 10.02
N THR A 197 -13.74 15.81 8.97
CA THR A 197 -13.27 15.96 7.58
C THR A 197 -13.54 17.40 7.10
N ASP A 198 -12.70 18.33 7.57
CA ASP A 198 -12.73 19.74 7.19
C ASP A 198 -12.41 19.93 5.69
N ASP A 199 -12.76 21.09 5.16
CA ASP A 199 -12.42 21.51 3.80
C ASP A 199 -10.92 21.35 3.51
N THR A 200 -10.07 21.52 4.52
CA THR A 200 -8.62 21.28 4.46
C THR A 200 -8.27 19.84 4.07
N ASP A 201 -8.97 18.83 4.62
CA ASP A 201 -8.71 17.42 4.32
C ASP A 201 -9.25 17.04 2.94
N ARG A 202 -10.44 17.54 2.57
CA ARG A 202 -10.98 17.40 1.20
C ARG A 202 -10.05 18.03 0.17
N GLN A 203 -9.46 19.17 0.51
CA GLN A 203 -8.50 19.83 -0.34
C GLN A 203 -7.25 18.98 -0.56
N ARG A 204 -6.75 18.22 0.42
CA ARG A 204 -5.58 17.35 0.20
C ARG A 204 -5.87 16.11 -0.63
N GLN A 205 -7.08 15.56 -0.50
CA GLN A 205 -7.45 14.33 -1.21
C GLN A 205 -7.94 14.58 -2.63
N ARG A 206 -8.38 15.80 -2.96
CA ARG A 206 -8.93 16.12 -4.29
C ARG A 206 -7.90 15.92 -5.39
N GLY A 207 -8.36 15.36 -6.50
CA GLY A 207 -7.56 15.24 -7.71
C GLY A 207 -8.35 14.53 -8.80
N LEU A 208 -8.10 14.89 -10.05
CA LEU A 208 -8.63 14.22 -11.22
C LEU A 208 -7.47 13.95 -12.17
N ILE A 209 -7.28 12.68 -12.51
CA ILE A 209 -6.24 12.23 -13.44
C ILE A 209 -6.95 11.69 -14.66
N ILE A 210 -6.58 12.24 -15.83
CA ILE A 210 -6.91 11.69 -17.13
C ILE A 210 -5.62 11.12 -17.68
N ALA A 211 -5.55 9.80 -17.79
CA ALA A 211 -4.38 9.12 -18.32
C ALA A 211 -4.21 9.41 -19.82
N ARG A 212 -2.99 9.21 -20.33
CA ARG A 212 -2.75 9.17 -21.79
C ARG A 212 -3.68 8.15 -22.45
N GLN A 213 -4.08 8.44 -23.67
CA GLN A 213 -4.85 7.48 -24.46
C GLN A 213 -4.04 6.20 -24.65
N ASP A 214 -4.71 5.07 -24.49
CA ASP A 214 -4.17 3.75 -24.79
C ASP A 214 -4.24 3.44 -26.29
N ALA A 215 -3.82 2.23 -26.68
CA ALA A 215 -3.84 1.80 -28.08
C ALA A 215 -5.26 1.70 -28.66
N GLN A 216 -6.27 1.67 -27.80
CA GLN A 216 -7.69 1.64 -28.13
C GLN A 216 -8.27 3.06 -28.21
N LEU A 217 -7.42 4.09 -28.13
CA LEU A 217 -7.80 5.51 -28.13
C LEU A 217 -8.66 5.90 -26.91
N MET A 218 -8.63 5.10 -25.85
CA MET A 218 -9.36 5.32 -24.61
C MET A 218 -8.44 5.92 -23.54
N SER A 219 -8.96 6.87 -22.77
CA SER A 219 -8.25 7.44 -21.62
C SER A 219 -8.93 7.04 -20.32
N LYS A 220 -8.18 6.41 -19.41
CA LYS A 220 -8.66 6.14 -18.05
C LYS A 220 -8.81 7.45 -17.28
N VAL A 221 -9.97 7.66 -16.66
CA VAL A 221 -10.24 8.77 -15.73
C VAL A 221 -10.32 8.22 -14.31
N SER A 222 -9.63 8.83 -13.35
CA SER A 222 -9.65 8.42 -11.94
C SER A 222 -9.35 9.58 -11.00
N GLY A 223 -9.87 9.53 -9.77
CA GLY A 223 -9.58 10.53 -8.74
C GLY A 223 -10.72 10.74 -7.74
N TRP A 224 -10.57 11.73 -6.86
CA TRP A 224 -11.54 12.10 -5.85
C TRP A 224 -12.01 13.53 -6.08
N LEU A 225 -13.34 13.72 -6.17
CA LEU A 225 -13.95 15.03 -6.39
C LEU A 225 -14.62 15.53 -5.11
N PRO A 226 -14.37 16.80 -4.71
CA PRO A 226 -15.15 17.43 -3.66
C PRO A 226 -16.64 17.48 -4.03
N PRO A 227 -17.58 17.46 -3.07
CA PRO A 227 -19.01 17.43 -3.33
C PRO A 227 -19.48 18.52 -4.32
N ALA A 228 -19.02 19.76 -4.13
CA ALA A 228 -19.36 20.87 -5.03
C ALA A 228 -18.81 20.70 -6.46
N THR A 229 -17.65 20.05 -6.62
CA THR A 229 -17.07 19.78 -7.94
C THR A 229 -17.77 18.61 -8.61
N ARG A 230 -18.08 17.55 -7.85
CA ARG A 230 -18.87 16.41 -8.31
C ARG A 230 -20.23 16.89 -8.85
N ALA A 231 -20.96 17.69 -8.10
CA ALA A 231 -22.28 18.19 -8.51
C ALA A 231 -22.20 19.00 -9.82
N LYS A 232 -21.19 19.87 -9.97
CA LYS A 232 -20.97 20.61 -11.22
C LYS A 232 -20.63 19.68 -12.39
N LEU A 233 -19.78 18.68 -12.15
CA LEU A 233 -19.41 17.70 -13.18
C LEU A 233 -20.62 16.86 -13.61
N GLU A 234 -21.47 16.43 -12.69
CA GLU A 234 -22.71 15.71 -13.00
C GLU A 234 -23.63 16.51 -13.91
N VAL A 235 -23.81 17.81 -13.64
CA VAL A 235 -24.62 18.70 -14.49
C VAL A 235 -24.02 18.82 -15.90
N LEU A 236 -22.70 18.98 -16.01
CA LEU A 236 -22.02 19.06 -17.31
C LEU A 236 -22.15 17.75 -18.10
N LEU A 237 -21.87 16.61 -17.45
CA LEU A 237 -21.97 15.30 -18.08
C LEU A 237 -23.42 14.99 -18.49
N HIS A 238 -24.40 15.35 -17.67
CA HIS A 238 -25.82 15.17 -18.00
C HIS A 238 -26.22 16.02 -19.22
N ASN A 239 -25.78 17.28 -19.29
CA ASN A 239 -26.04 18.13 -20.45
C ASN A 239 -25.39 17.56 -21.73
N TRP A 240 -24.13 17.14 -21.66
CA TRP A 240 -23.41 16.61 -22.82
C TRP A 240 -23.83 15.20 -23.25
N ALA A 241 -24.38 14.41 -22.33
CA ALA A 241 -24.97 13.11 -22.63
C ALA A 241 -26.40 13.20 -23.18
N ALA A 242 -26.99 14.40 -23.24
CA ALA A 242 -28.32 14.59 -23.82
C ALA A 242 -28.28 14.31 -25.34
N PRO A 243 -29.35 13.70 -25.91
CA PRO A 243 -29.39 13.39 -27.33
C PRO A 243 -29.13 14.61 -28.23
N GLY A 244 -28.23 14.48 -29.20
CA GLY A 244 -27.86 15.51 -30.19
C GLY A 244 -26.78 16.50 -29.72
N MET A 245 -26.15 16.27 -28.57
CA MET A 245 -25.10 17.14 -28.04
C MET A 245 -23.69 16.67 -28.36
N ASN A 246 -23.36 15.42 -27.98
CA ASN A 246 -22.01 14.89 -28.13
C ASN A 246 -21.98 13.35 -28.26
N ASN A 247 -23.09 12.74 -28.68
CA ASN A 247 -23.15 11.32 -29.04
C ASN A 247 -23.19 11.21 -30.58
N PRO A 248 -22.18 10.60 -31.22
CA PRO A 248 -22.09 10.51 -32.68
C PRO A 248 -23.22 9.70 -33.32
N ASP A 249 -23.93 8.88 -32.54
CA ASP A 249 -25.04 8.05 -33.01
C ASP A 249 -26.40 8.78 -33.05
N ASP A 250 -26.46 10.04 -32.56
CA ASP A 250 -27.70 10.80 -32.57
C ASP A 250 -27.93 11.50 -33.93
N ALA A 251 -29.12 11.29 -34.49
CA ALA A 251 -29.54 11.96 -35.71
C ALA A 251 -29.95 13.43 -35.45
N GLY A 252 -28.99 14.36 -35.44
CA GLY A 252 -29.26 15.80 -35.37
C GLY A 252 -28.01 16.67 -35.27
N GLU A 253 -28.05 17.88 -35.85
CA GLU A 253 -26.97 18.88 -35.74
C GLU A 253 -26.65 19.20 -34.27
N PRO A 254 -25.36 19.37 -33.91
CA PRO A 254 -24.95 19.66 -32.55
C PRO A 254 -25.57 20.98 -32.07
N ARG A 255 -26.50 20.89 -31.12
CA ARG A 255 -27.10 22.09 -30.51
C ARG A 255 -26.05 22.78 -29.64
N ARG A 256 -25.48 23.89 -30.11
CA ARG A 256 -24.53 24.68 -29.33
C ARG A 256 -25.23 25.23 -28.07
N VAL A 257 -24.74 24.87 -26.88
CA VAL A 257 -25.13 25.58 -25.66
C VAL A 257 -24.61 27.01 -25.78
N GLY A 258 -25.51 27.97 -25.90
CA GLY A 258 -25.16 29.38 -25.70
C GLY A 258 -24.64 29.55 -24.28
N LEU A 259 -23.33 29.73 -24.12
CA LEU A 259 -22.81 30.34 -22.90
C LEU A 259 -23.44 31.73 -22.81
N GLY A 260 -24.45 31.87 -21.97
CA GLY A 260 -24.95 33.18 -21.57
C GLY A 260 -23.77 33.99 -21.03
N THR A 261 -23.53 35.14 -21.63
CA THR A 261 -22.55 36.12 -21.19
C THR A 261 -22.79 36.45 -19.72
N LEU A 262 -21.93 35.94 -18.82
CA LEU A 262 -21.74 36.56 -17.52
C LEU A 262 -21.09 37.92 -17.76
N ARG A 263 -21.87 38.99 -17.60
CA ARG A 263 -21.34 40.36 -17.52
C ARG A 263 -20.50 40.48 -16.26
N ALA A 264 -19.36 41.16 -16.42
CA ALA A 264 -18.43 41.56 -15.37
C ALA A 264 -19.09 42.41 -14.27
#